data_AF-A0A7J4KQQ2-F1
#
_entry.id   AF-A0A7J4KQQ2-F1
#
_cell.length_a   1.000
_cell.length_b   1.000
_cell.length_c   1.000
_cell.angle_alpha   90.00
_cell.angle_beta   90.00
_cell.angle_gamma   90.00
#
_symmetry.space_group_name_H-M   'P 1'
#
loop_
_entity.id
_entity.type
_entity.pdbx_description
1 polymer ?
#
loop_
_entity_poly.entity_id
_entity_poly.type
_entity_poly.pdbx_seq_one_letter_code
_entity_poly.pdbx_strand_id
1 'polypeptide(L)'
;MPKKTKKKVVKKVTSVNDKLNQIIALQKRLLKEEGVVEKEEEQLEKIERVTEFEAQNENRNINKLESEILSGEKKEEDELSKLEALEREIKSEVGEHPLSRITLKDILKGLVGAFVGLAVHYTFTYGVEISESLTTGRAAFLYLLSFIVGIVFIYFTGFRKIKDPKILMFIPVRLFVLYLASIAMSIIVLYIFYPTFGHDFFESFKMVGGVLLAAIVGACTADLIGKE
;
A
#
# COMPACT_ATOMS: atom_id res chain seq x y z
N MET A 1 -72.26 -23.40 112.20
CA MET A 1 -71.36 -22.49 111.45
C MET A 1 -69.91 -22.78 111.84
N PRO A 2 -68.85 -22.53 111.05
CA PRO A 2 -68.59 -22.78 109.62
C PRO A 2 -67.32 -23.66 109.41
N LYS A 3 -67.39 -24.74 108.61
CA LYS A 3 -66.21 -25.55 108.16
C LYS A 3 -66.14 -25.56 106.62
N LYS A 4 -65.57 -24.51 106.00
CA LYS A 4 -65.45 -24.40 104.52
C LYS A 4 -64.16 -23.71 104.00
N THR A 5 -63.04 -23.68 104.73
CA THR A 5 -61.86 -22.87 104.34
C THR A 5 -60.59 -23.64 103.91
N LYS A 6 -60.35 -24.90 104.32
CA LYS A 6 -59.10 -25.62 103.95
C LYS A 6 -59.06 -26.20 102.53
N LYS A 7 -60.20 -26.48 101.89
CA LYS A 7 -60.25 -27.08 100.53
C LYS A 7 -59.95 -26.07 99.39
N LYS A 8 -59.97 -24.76 99.68
CA LYS A 8 -59.73 -23.68 98.69
C LYS A 8 -58.23 -23.39 98.48
N VAL A 9 -57.38 -23.63 99.48
CA VAL A 9 -55.94 -23.32 99.40
C VAL A 9 -55.19 -24.38 98.60
N VAL A 10 -55.51 -25.67 98.77
CA VAL A 10 -54.91 -26.78 98.00
C VAL A 10 -55.23 -26.67 96.50
N LYS A 11 -56.45 -26.26 96.13
CA LYS A 11 -56.83 -25.99 94.72
C LYS A 11 -56.09 -24.79 94.10
N LYS A 12 -55.62 -23.85 94.91
CA LYS A 12 -54.89 -22.66 94.44
C LYS A 12 -53.40 -22.98 94.21
N VAL A 13 -52.81 -23.86 95.01
CA VAL A 13 -51.41 -24.29 94.86
C VAL A 13 -51.25 -25.25 93.66
N THR A 14 -52.20 -26.15 93.42
CA THR A 14 -52.17 -26.99 92.20
C THR A 14 -52.37 -26.17 90.93
N SER A 15 -53.26 -25.17 90.92
CA SER A 15 -53.43 -24.32 89.72
C SER A 15 -52.23 -23.41 89.44
N VAL A 16 -51.48 -23.01 90.47
CA VAL A 16 -50.21 -22.28 90.30
C VAL A 16 -49.13 -23.21 89.71
N ASN A 17 -49.06 -24.47 90.14
CA ASN A 17 -48.10 -25.43 89.63
C ASN A 17 -48.41 -25.83 88.17
N ASP A 18 -49.68 -25.97 87.81
CA ASP A 18 -50.10 -26.22 86.43
C ASP A 18 -49.77 -25.04 85.51
N LYS A 19 -49.95 -23.81 85.98
CA LYS A 19 -49.53 -22.59 85.25
C LYS A 19 -48.01 -22.52 85.12
N LEU A 20 -47.27 -22.88 86.16
CA LEU A 20 -45.80 -22.90 86.11
C LEU A 20 -45.29 -23.93 85.09
N ASN A 21 -45.90 -25.11 85.05
CA ASN A 21 -45.59 -26.14 84.05
C ASN A 21 -45.94 -25.69 82.62
N GLN A 22 -47.06 -24.97 82.43
CA GLN A 22 -47.39 -24.36 81.14
C GLN A 22 -46.37 -23.30 80.72
N ILE A 23 -45.91 -22.47 81.65
CA ILE A 23 -44.88 -21.46 81.39
C ILE A 23 -43.55 -22.12 81.03
N ILE A 24 -43.15 -23.18 81.74
CA ILE A 24 -41.93 -23.94 81.44
C ILE A 24 -42.03 -24.62 80.06
N ALA A 25 -43.20 -25.16 79.71
CA ALA A 25 -43.44 -25.75 78.40
C ALA A 25 -43.37 -24.69 77.28
N LEU A 26 -43.92 -23.50 77.51
CA LEU A 26 -43.84 -22.36 76.58
C LEU A 26 -42.39 -21.87 76.43
N GLN A 27 -41.65 -21.71 77.53
CA GLN A 27 -40.23 -21.31 77.48
C GLN A 27 -39.38 -22.32 76.72
N LYS A 28 -39.61 -23.63 76.91
CA LYS A 28 -38.91 -24.67 76.13
C LYS A 28 -39.28 -24.65 74.65
N ARG A 29 -40.51 -24.27 74.32
CA ARG A 29 -40.96 -24.12 72.92
C ARG A 29 -40.30 -22.90 72.28
N LEU A 30 -40.31 -21.76 72.97
CA LEU A 30 -39.66 -20.52 72.52
C LEU A 30 -38.15 -20.72 72.31
N LEU A 31 -37.45 -21.39 73.24
CA LEU A 31 -36.04 -21.73 73.08
C LEU A 31 -35.76 -22.62 71.86
N LYS A 32 -36.69 -23.50 71.49
CA LYS A 32 -36.57 -24.31 70.27
C LYS A 32 -36.84 -23.47 69.02
N GLU A 33 -37.81 -22.57 69.07
CA GLU A 33 -38.11 -21.65 67.96
C GLU A 33 -36.95 -20.67 67.73
N GLU A 34 -36.36 -20.09 68.79
CA GLU A 34 -35.17 -19.23 68.71
C GLU A 34 -33.98 -19.97 68.08
N GLY A 35 -33.71 -21.21 68.47
CA GLY A 35 -32.62 -21.99 67.87
C GLY A 35 -32.89 -22.43 66.41
N VAL A 36 -34.12 -22.36 65.92
CA VAL A 36 -34.45 -22.54 64.50
C VAL A 36 -34.20 -21.22 63.75
N VAL A 37 -34.66 -20.10 64.32
CA VAL A 37 -34.45 -18.75 63.75
C VAL A 37 -32.96 -18.44 63.63
N GLU A 38 -32.15 -18.73 64.65
CA GLU A 38 -30.70 -18.50 64.61
C GLU A 38 -30.02 -19.29 63.48
N LYS A 39 -30.48 -20.51 63.20
CA LYS A 39 -29.99 -21.31 62.06
C LYS A 39 -30.45 -20.78 60.71
N GLU A 40 -31.66 -20.25 60.63
CA GLU A 40 -32.16 -19.60 59.41
C GLU A 40 -31.40 -18.30 59.14
N GLU A 41 -31.11 -17.50 60.16
CA GLU A 41 -30.28 -16.30 60.05
C GLU A 41 -28.85 -16.64 59.57
N GLU A 42 -28.21 -17.66 60.15
CA GLU A 42 -26.89 -18.12 59.66
C GLU A 42 -26.92 -18.60 58.21
N GLN A 43 -28.02 -19.21 57.77
CA GLN A 43 -28.17 -19.65 56.38
C GLN A 43 -28.39 -18.46 55.45
N LEU A 44 -29.22 -17.49 55.85
CA LEU A 44 -29.46 -16.26 55.09
C LEU A 44 -28.17 -15.46 54.93
N GLU A 45 -27.38 -15.30 56.00
CA GLU A 45 -26.11 -14.56 55.93
C GLU A 45 -25.11 -15.24 54.97
N LYS A 46 -25.08 -16.58 54.93
CA LYS A 46 -24.24 -17.30 53.95
C LYS A 46 -24.73 -17.09 52.52
N ILE A 47 -26.05 -17.12 52.29
CA ILE A 47 -26.63 -16.88 50.97
C ILE A 47 -26.34 -15.45 50.52
N GLU A 48 -26.51 -14.45 51.39
CA GLU A 48 -26.21 -13.06 51.08
C GLU A 48 -24.74 -12.88 50.67
N ARG A 49 -23.78 -13.42 51.44
CA ARG A 49 -22.36 -13.34 51.09
C ARG A 49 -22.02 -14.00 49.74
N VAL A 50 -22.65 -15.15 49.44
CA VAL A 50 -22.45 -15.82 48.13
C VAL A 50 -23.04 -14.97 47.01
N THR A 51 -24.23 -14.41 47.21
CA THR A 51 -24.93 -13.59 46.22
C THR A 51 -24.16 -12.29 45.94
N GLU A 52 -23.64 -11.63 46.97
CA GLU A 52 -22.80 -10.44 46.81
C GLU A 52 -21.50 -10.75 46.06
N PHE A 53 -20.88 -11.89 46.36
CA PHE A 53 -19.67 -12.33 45.67
C PHE A 53 -19.94 -12.64 44.19
N GLU A 54 -21.03 -13.33 43.88
CA GLU A 54 -21.45 -13.62 42.50
C GLU A 54 -21.75 -12.33 41.74
N ALA A 55 -22.52 -11.40 42.34
CA ALA A 55 -22.82 -10.10 41.73
C ALA A 55 -21.57 -9.26 41.47
N GLN A 56 -20.59 -9.27 42.40
CA GLN A 56 -19.33 -8.58 42.21
C GLN A 56 -18.49 -9.20 41.09
N ASN A 57 -18.52 -10.54 40.95
CA ASN A 57 -17.79 -11.25 39.92
C ASN A 57 -18.43 -11.04 38.53
N GLU A 58 -19.76 -11.00 38.46
CA GLU A 58 -20.51 -10.67 37.25
C GLU A 58 -20.23 -9.25 36.77
N ASN A 59 -20.26 -8.26 37.68
CA ASN A 59 -19.88 -6.87 37.36
C ASN A 59 -18.43 -6.76 36.83
N ARG A 60 -17.49 -7.53 37.36
CA ARG A 60 -16.12 -7.57 36.84
C ARG A 60 -16.05 -8.15 35.43
N ASN A 61 -16.86 -9.16 35.12
CA ASN A 61 -16.90 -9.76 33.79
C ASN A 61 -17.56 -8.82 32.77
N ILE A 62 -18.64 -8.13 33.16
CA ILE A 62 -19.29 -7.11 32.33
C ILE A 62 -18.30 -5.99 31.99
N ASN A 63 -17.59 -5.44 32.98
CA ASN A 63 -16.61 -4.37 32.74
C ASN A 63 -15.47 -4.82 31.80
N LYS A 64 -15.04 -6.08 31.88
CA LYS A 64 -14.04 -6.64 30.95
C LYS A 64 -14.60 -6.70 29.53
N LEU A 65 -15.80 -7.24 29.35
CA LEU A 65 -16.47 -7.32 28.05
C LEU A 65 -16.68 -5.95 27.43
N GLU A 66 -17.14 -4.96 28.21
CA GLU A 66 -17.29 -3.58 27.74
C GLU A 66 -15.96 -2.98 27.28
N SER A 67 -14.87 -3.22 28.03
CA SER A 67 -13.54 -2.74 27.65
C SER A 67 -13.01 -3.39 26.36
N GLU A 68 -13.31 -4.68 26.15
CA GLU A 68 -12.94 -5.41 24.94
C GLU A 68 -13.73 -4.89 23.73
N ILE A 69 -15.04 -4.69 23.88
CA ILE A 69 -15.91 -4.12 22.84
C ILE A 69 -15.43 -2.72 22.43
N LEU A 70 -15.22 -1.82 23.39
CA LEU A 70 -14.71 -0.47 23.13
C LEU A 70 -13.36 -0.47 22.41
N SER A 71 -12.48 -1.42 22.77
CA SER A 71 -11.18 -1.57 22.09
C SER A 71 -11.30 -2.12 20.67
N GLY A 72 -12.34 -2.93 20.40
CA GLY A 72 -12.68 -3.45 19.09
C GLY A 72 -13.22 -2.35 18.18
N GLU A 73 -14.23 -1.61 18.64
CA GLU A 73 -14.86 -0.52 17.88
C GLU A 73 -13.83 0.54 17.45
N LYS A 74 -12.90 0.90 18.35
CA LYS A 74 -11.84 1.86 18.03
C LYS A 74 -10.91 1.38 16.91
N LYS A 75 -10.60 0.08 16.86
CA LYS A 75 -9.78 -0.49 15.78
C LYS A 75 -10.51 -0.48 14.45
N GLU A 76 -11.81 -0.78 14.46
CA GLU A 76 -12.64 -0.74 13.26
C GLU A 76 -12.75 0.69 12.71
N GLU A 77 -12.90 1.69 13.58
CA GLU A 77 -12.92 3.11 13.19
C GLU A 77 -11.58 3.56 12.59
N ASP A 78 -10.45 3.14 13.19
CA ASP A 78 -9.11 3.41 12.66
C ASP A 78 -8.88 2.74 11.29
N GLU A 79 -9.42 1.54 11.06
CA GLU A 79 -9.35 0.85 9.76
C GLU A 79 -10.22 1.52 8.70
N LEU A 80 -11.44 1.93 9.05
CA LEU A 80 -12.33 2.71 8.19
C LEU A 80 -11.67 4.03 7.76
N SER A 81 -11.05 4.75 8.69
CA SER A 81 -10.33 5.99 8.40
C SER A 81 -9.19 5.78 7.40
N LYS A 82 -8.44 4.67 7.53
CA LYS A 82 -7.38 4.31 6.58
C LYS A 82 -7.95 3.96 5.19
N LEU A 83 -9.07 3.25 5.13
CA LEU A 83 -9.72 2.91 3.86
C LEU A 83 -10.25 4.16 3.14
N GLU A 84 -10.84 5.11 3.86
CA GLU A 84 -11.27 6.38 3.27
C GLU A 84 -10.09 7.20 2.73
N ALA A 85 -8.96 7.23 3.46
CA ALA A 85 -7.75 7.89 2.99
C ALA A 85 -7.23 7.24 1.69
N LEU A 86 -7.21 5.90 1.65
CA LEU A 86 -6.81 5.14 0.47
C LEU A 86 -7.75 5.38 -0.72
N GLU A 87 -9.07 5.44 -0.48
CA GLU A 87 -10.05 5.74 -1.53
C GLU A 87 -9.86 7.14 -2.10
N ARG A 88 -9.56 8.14 -1.24
CA ARG A 88 -9.25 9.50 -1.70
C ARG A 88 -7.98 9.55 -2.55
N GLU A 89 -6.95 8.81 -2.15
CA GLU A 89 -5.70 8.68 -2.92
C GLU A 89 -5.94 7.99 -4.27
N ILE A 90 -6.71 6.90 -4.30
CA ILE A 90 -7.07 6.23 -5.56
C ILE A 90 -7.93 7.16 -6.43
N LYS A 91 -8.89 7.91 -5.86
CA LYS A 91 -9.70 8.86 -6.63
C LYS A 91 -8.87 10.01 -7.19
N SER A 92 -7.89 10.52 -6.45
CA SER A 92 -6.99 11.56 -6.97
C SER A 92 -6.06 11.02 -8.05
N GLU A 93 -5.62 9.76 -7.95
CA GLU A 93 -4.79 9.15 -8.98
C GLU A 93 -5.59 8.73 -10.22
N VAL A 94 -6.74 8.10 -10.06
CA VAL A 94 -7.50 7.44 -11.14
C VAL A 94 -8.54 8.38 -11.78
N GLY A 95 -9.00 9.42 -11.07
CA GLY A 95 -10.08 10.30 -11.52
C GLY A 95 -9.73 11.28 -12.64
N GLU A 96 -8.45 11.45 -12.95
CA GLU A 96 -8.00 12.34 -14.01
C GLU A 96 -8.05 11.65 -15.38
N HIS A 97 -8.92 12.17 -16.26
CA HIS A 97 -9.12 11.74 -17.64
C HIS A 97 -7.76 11.53 -18.34
N PRO A 98 -7.53 10.46 -19.12
CA PRO A 98 -6.22 10.16 -19.72
C PRO A 98 -5.61 11.30 -20.59
N LEU A 99 -6.43 12.28 -21.01
CA LEU A 99 -6.00 13.48 -21.73
C LEU A 99 -5.49 14.61 -20.82
N SER A 100 -5.83 14.65 -19.52
CA SER A 100 -5.26 15.62 -18.56
C SER A 100 -3.84 15.25 -18.14
N ARG A 101 -3.44 13.99 -18.33
CA ARG A 101 -2.09 13.49 -18.06
C ARG A 101 -1.06 13.80 -19.15
N ILE A 102 -1.43 14.48 -20.24
CA ILE A 102 -0.44 14.97 -21.21
C ILE A 102 0.35 16.08 -20.52
N THR A 103 1.53 15.74 -20.04
CA THR A 103 2.40 16.73 -19.40
C THR A 103 3.10 17.57 -20.45
N LEU A 104 3.53 18.79 -20.09
CA LEU A 104 4.39 19.61 -20.95
C LEU A 104 5.65 18.85 -21.40
N LYS A 105 6.13 17.89 -20.60
CA LYS A 105 7.26 17.03 -20.97
C LYS A 105 6.92 16.15 -22.17
N ASP A 106 5.71 15.61 -22.24
CA ASP A 106 5.28 14.75 -23.34
C ASP A 106 5.09 15.55 -24.63
N ILE A 107 4.59 16.78 -24.53
CA ILE A 107 4.52 17.72 -25.66
C ILE A 107 5.94 18.05 -26.17
N LEU A 108 6.88 18.33 -25.27
CA LEU A 108 8.27 18.61 -25.66
C LEU A 108 8.95 17.38 -26.30
N LYS A 109 8.73 16.18 -25.77
CA LYS A 109 9.22 14.92 -26.39
C LYS A 109 8.62 14.74 -27.79
N GLY A 110 7.32 14.97 -27.94
CA GLY A 110 6.64 14.91 -29.23
C GLY A 110 7.19 15.93 -30.24
N LEU A 111 7.43 17.17 -29.79
CA LEU A 111 8.02 18.24 -30.61
C LEU A 111 9.45 17.90 -31.02
N VAL A 112 10.30 17.43 -30.09
CA VAL A 112 11.66 17.00 -30.39
C VAL A 112 11.65 15.82 -31.35
N GLY A 113 10.79 14.83 -31.14
CA GLY A 113 10.62 13.69 -32.03
C GLY A 113 10.18 14.10 -33.44
N ALA A 114 9.21 15.01 -33.54
CA ALA A 114 8.74 15.53 -34.83
C ALA A 114 9.81 16.37 -35.55
N PHE A 115 10.54 17.21 -34.83
CA PHE A 115 11.65 18.00 -35.38
C PHE A 115 12.76 17.09 -35.91
N VAL A 116 13.15 16.08 -35.13
CA VAL A 116 14.12 15.08 -35.55
C VAL A 116 13.60 14.29 -36.75
N GLY A 117 12.33 13.88 -36.76
CA GLY A 117 11.72 13.18 -37.89
C GLY A 117 11.77 13.99 -39.17
N LEU A 118 11.42 15.28 -39.12
CA LEU A 118 11.51 16.19 -40.26
C LEU A 118 12.97 16.38 -40.72
N ALA A 119 13.88 16.65 -39.78
CA ALA A 119 15.31 16.81 -40.09
C ALA A 119 15.88 15.54 -40.74
N VAL A 120 15.53 14.37 -40.21
CA VAL A 120 15.94 13.06 -40.76
C VAL A 120 15.38 12.89 -42.16
N HIS A 121 14.08 13.14 -42.38
CA HIS A 121 13.47 13.02 -43.70
C HIS A 121 14.17 13.91 -44.75
N TYR A 122 14.36 15.19 -44.43
CA TYR A 122 15.11 16.11 -45.30
C TYR A 122 16.55 15.67 -45.53
N THR A 123 17.24 15.19 -44.49
CA THR A 123 18.62 14.72 -44.62
C THR A 123 18.70 13.42 -45.42
N PHE A 124 17.66 12.58 -45.44
CA PHE A 124 17.61 11.43 -46.34
C PHE A 124 17.45 11.87 -47.79
N THR A 125 16.50 12.76 -48.09
CA THR A 125 16.28 13.25 -49.46
C THR A 125 17.50 13.99 -50.01
N TYR A 126 18.02 14.97 -49.27
CA TYR A 126 19.18 15.76 -49.68
C TYR A 126 20.52 15.05 -49.46
N GLY A 127 20.59 14.10 -48.53
CA GLY A 127 21.81 13.35 -48.25
C GLY A 127 22.27 12.52 -49.44
N VAL A 128 21.33 12.01 -50.24
CA VAL A 128 21.66 11.32 -51.49
C VAL A 128 22.21 12.29 -52.52
N GLU A 129 21.59 13.46 -52.74
CA GLU A 129 22.11 14.47 -53.67
C GLU A 129 23.51 14.95 -53.26
N ILE A 130 23.72 15.21 -51.96
CA ILE A 130 25.03 15.61 -51.43
C ILE A 130 26.06 14.50 -51.66
N SER A 131 25.67 13.23 -51.57
CA SER A 131 26.57 12.09 -51.73
C SER A 131 27.16 11.95 -53.13
N GLU A 132 26.50 12.49 -54.15
CA GLU A 132 27.03 12.54 -55.52
C GLU A 132 28.32 13.35 -55.58
N SER A 133 28.36 14.49 -54.87
CA SER A 133 29.51 15.39 -54.79
C SER A 133 30.59 14.95 -53.79
N LEU A 134 30.31 13.94 -52.96
CA LEU A 134 31.27 13.46 -51.97
C LEU A 134 32.34 12.59 -52.62
N THR A 135 33.56 12.73 -52.13
CA THR A 135 34.63 11.77 -52.39
C THR A 135 34.57 10.64 -51.36
N THR A 136 35.08 9.46 -51.70
CA THR A 136 35.12 8.30 -50.79
C THR A 136 35.81 8.62 -49.46
N GLY A 137 36.87 9.44 -49.49
CA GLY A 137 37.56 9.88 -48.27
C GLY A 137 36.70 10.79 -47.39
N ARG A 138 35.92 11.71 -47.99
CA ARG A 138 34.96 12.54 -47.24
C ARG A 138 33.85 11.69 -46.64
N ALA A 139 33.35 10.70 -47.39
CA ALA A 139 32.36 9.75 -46.87
C ALA A 139 32.91 8.96 -45.67
N ALA A 140 34.12 8.39 -45.77
CA ALA A 140 34.77 7.69 -44.65
C ALA A 140 34.94 8.60 -43.41
N PHE A 141 35.28 9.88 -43.62
CA PHE A 141 35.32 10.87 -42.55
C PHE A 141 33.94 11.12 -41.92
N LEU A 142 32.86 11.14 -42.70
CA LEU A 142 31.49 11.26 -42.18
C LEU A 142 31.11 10.07 -41.30
N TYR A 143 31.50 8.84 -41.65
CA TYR A 143 31.30 7.67 -40.77
C TYR A 143 31.99 7.89 -39.42
N LEU A 144 33.28 8.24 -39.43
CA LEU A 144 34.03 8.50 -38.20
C LEU A 144 33.43 9.65 -37.39
N LEU A 145 33.07 10.75 -38.06
CA LEU A 145 32.46 11.91 -37.43
C LEU A 145 31.13 11.54 -36.77
N SER A 146 30.30 10.74 -37.45
CA SER A 146 29.01 10.32 -36.94
C SER A 146 29.14 9.44 -35.69
N PHE A 147 30.18 8.59 -35.63
CA PHE A 147 30.50 7.82 -34.44
C PHE A 147 30.93 8.72 -33.27
N ILE A 148 31.80 9.71 -33.52
CA ILE A 148 32.22 10.70 -32.52
C ILE A 148 31.02 11.48 -31.98
N VAL A 149 30.13 11.94 -32.87
CA VAL A 149 28.89 12.61 -32.47
C VAL A 149 28.05 11.70 -31.58
N GLY A 150 27.91 10.42 -31.93
CA GLY A 150 27.25 9.43 -31.07
C GLY A 150 27.87 9.31 -29.68
N ILE A 151 29.21 9.28 -29.56
CA ILE A 151 29.92 9.29 -28.27
C ILE A 151 29.53 10.54 -27.48
N VAL A 152 29.58 11.72 -28.10
CA VAL A 152 29.29 12.99 -27.44
C VAL A 152 27.83 13.03 -26.94
N PHE A 153 26.87 12.62 -27.78
CA PHE A 153 25.46 12.55 -27.41
C PHE A 153 25.22 11.62 -26.23
N ILE A 154 25.76 10.40 -26.27
CA ILE A 154 25.61 9.42 -25.19
C ILE A 154 26.34 9.87 -23.93
N TYR A 155 27.49 10.53 -24.05
CA TYR A 155 28.22 11.09 -22.91
C TYR A 155 27.37 12.14 -22.18
N PHE A 156 26.85 13.13 -22.90
CA PHE A 156 26.06 14.21 -22.29
C PHE A 156 24.78 13.72 -21.61
N THR A 157 24.28 12.57 -22.03
CA THR A 157 22.95 12.11 -21.66
C THR A 157 22.96 10.95 -20.68
N GLY A 158 23.94 10.06 -20.78
CA GLY A 158 24.13 8.92 -19.89
C GLY A 158 24.90 9.28 -18.62
N PHE A 159 25.96 10.09 -18.72
CA PHE A 159 26.87 10.29 -17.58
C PHE A 159 26.32 11.23 -16.50
N ARG A 160 25.39 12.11 -16.82
CA ARG A 160 24.95 13.15 -15.86
C ARG A 160 24.15 12.59 -14.67
N LYS A 161 23.60 11.36 -14.77
CA LYS A 161 22.69 10.80 -13.75
C LYS A 161 23.17 9.51 -13.08
N ILE A 162 24.22 8.85 -13.58
CA ILE A 162 24.61 7.50 -13.14
C ILE A 162 25.77 7.61 -12.14
N LYS A 163 25.51 7.26 -10.87
CA LYS A 163 26.54 7.19 -9.82
C LYS A 163 27.28 5.84 -9.80
N ASP A 164 26.72 4.80 -10.43
CA ASP A 164 27.28 3.45 -10.36
C ASP A 164 28.33 3.19 -11.46
N PRO A 165 29.59 2.86 -11.09
CA PRO A 165 30.66 2.64 -12.05
C PRO A 165 30.44 1.41 -12.93
N LYS A 166 29.63 0.43 -12.47
CA LYS A 166 29.32 -0.79 -13.24
C LYS A 166 28.50 -0.52 -14.49
N ILE A 167 27.60 0.46 -14.47
CA ILE A 167 26.73 0.79 -15.62
C ILE A 167 27.54 1.50 -16.72
N LEU A 168 28.62 2.17 -16.34
CA LEU A 168 29.53 2.88 -17.25
C LEU A 168 30.17 1.96 -18.31
N MET A 169 30.41 0.70 -17.96
CA MET A 169 31.01 -0.29 -18.85
C MET A 169 30.08 -0.72 -20.00
N PHE A 170 28.76 -0.59 -19.83
CA PHE A 170 27.77 -0.96 -20.85
C PHE A 170 27.52 0.14 -21.88
N ILE A 171 27.95 1.38 -21.61
CA ILE A 171 27.78 2.53 -22.49
C ILE A 171 28.41 2.34 -23.88
N PRO A 172 29.70 1.94 -24.02
CA PRO A 172 30.30 1.74 -25.33
C PRO A 172 29.61 0.63 -26.14
N VAL A 173 29.14 -0.43 -25.46
CA VAL A 173 28.39 -1.52 -26.11
C VAL A 173 27.07 -1.00 -26.66
N ARG A 174 26.34 -0.20 -25.87
CA ARG A 174 25.09 0.44 -26.30
C ARG A 174 25.29 1.35 -27.51
N LEU A 175 26.33 2.19 -27.49
CA LEU A 175 26.68 3.04 -28.62
C LEU A 175 26.95 2.21 -29.88
N PHE A 176 27.72 1.13 -29.74
CA PHE A 176 28.08 0.27 -30.86
C PHE A 176 26.85 -0.41 -31.48
N VAL A 177 25.93 -0.91 -30.65
CA VAL A 177 24.66 -1.49 -31.11
C VAL A 177 23.81 -0.45 -31.84
N LEU A 178 23.68 0.76 -31.28
CA LEU A 178 22.93 1.85 -31.93
C LEU A 178 23.56 2.24 -33.27
N TYR A 179 24.88 2.33 -33.33
CA TYR A 179 25.61 2.67 -34.55
C TYR A 179 25.41 1.61 -35.65
N LEU A 180 25.52 0.32 -35.31
CA LEU A 180 25.25 -0.77 -36.24
C LEU A 180 23.79 -0.79 -36.70
N ALA A 181 22.84 -0.57 -35.79
CA ALA A 181 21.42 -0.48 -36.11
C ALA A 181 21.14 0.69 -37.07
N SER A 182 21.77 1.85 -36.85
CA SER A 182 21.66 3.00 -37.75
C SER A 182 22.21 2.70 -39.15
N ILE A 183 23.38 2.05 -39.27
CA ILE A 183 23.92 1.64 -40.57
C ILE A 183 22.97 0.67 -41.28
N ALA A 184 22.51 -0.37 -40.59
CA ALA A 184 21.60 -1.36 -41.15
C ALA A 184 20.28 -0.71 -41.62
N MET A 185 19.71 0.18 -40.80
CA MET A 185 18.50 0.90 -41.17
C MET A 185 18.73 1.83 -42.36
N SER A 186 19.85 2.57 -42.40
CA SER A 186 20.20 3.42 -43.55
C SER A 186 20.30 2.61 -44.84
N ILE A 187 20.92 1.41 -44.80
CA ILE A 187 20.98 0.50 -45.95
C ILE A 187 19.57 0.06 -46.39
N ILE A 188 18.71 -0.34 -45.45
CA ILE A 188 17.33 -0.76 -45.75
C ILE A 188 16.52 0.39 -46.37
N VAL A 189 16.59 1.58 -45.78
CA VAL A 189 15.87 2.76 -46.27
C VAL A 189 16.36 3.13 -47.67
N LEU A 190 17.67 3.20 -47.90
CA LEU A 190 18.22 3.51 -49.22
C LEU A 190 17.86 2.45 -50.26
N TYR A 191 17.89 1.16 -49.88
CA TYR A 191 17.47 0.08 -50.77
C TYR A 191 15.99 0.17 -51.19
N ILE A 192 15.10 0.60 -50.28
CA ILE A 192 13.66 0.73 -50.56
C ILE A 192 13.37 1.98 -51.42
N PHE A 193 13.98 3.12 -51.07
CA PHE A 193 13.61 4.42 -51.67
C PHE A 193 14.45 4.83 -52.86
N TYR A 194 15.67 4.29 -53.02
CA TYR A 194 16.58 4.62 -54.11
C TYR A 194 16.93 3.36 -54.91
N PRO A 195 16.27 3.11 -56.05
CA PRO A 195 16.47 1.88 -56.83
C PRO A 195 17.89 1.76 -57.43
N THR A 196 18.63 2.86 -57.53
CA THR A 196 20.03 2.87 -57.97
C THR A 196 21.00 2.40 -56.89
N PHE A 197 20.54 2.26 -55.64
CA PHE A 197 21.36 1.80 -54.53
C PHE A 197 21.79 0.34 -54.70
N GLY A 198 23.09 0.05 -54.52
CA GLY A 198 23.66 -1.29 -54.65
C GLY A 198 24.26 -1.61 -56.03
N HIS A 199 24.08 -0.76 -57.04
CA HIS A 199 24.69 -0.95 -58.36
C HIS A 199 26.21 -0.71 -58.35
N ASP A 200 26.66 0.39 -57.75
CA ASP A 200 28.07 0.64 -57.47
C ASP A 200 28.32 0.71 -55.96
N PHE A 201 29.36 0.00 -55.52
CA PHE A 201 29.72 -0.07 -54.10
C PHE A 201 30.17 1.28 -53.57
N PHE A 202 30.95 2.05 -54.35
CA PHE A 202 31.46 3.33 -53.89
C PHE A 202 30.37 4.38 -53.79
N GLU A 203 29.46 4.46 -54.76
CA GLU A 203 28.27 5.31 -54.69
C GLU A 203 27.38 4.92 -53.49
N SER A 204 27.10 3.64 -53.30
CA SER A 204 26.31 3.15 -52.17
C SER A 204 26.96 3.50 -50.83
N PHE A 205 28.28 3.35 -50.71
CA PHE A 205 29.04 3.73 -49.53
C PHE A 205 28.95 5.24 -49.23
N LYS A 206 29.03 6.09 -50.27
CA LYS A 206 28.85 7.53 -50.12
C LYS A 206 27.44 7.90 -49.68
N MET A 207 26.42 7.27 -50.26
CA MET A 207 25.02 7.49 -49.91
C MET A 207 24.76 7.15 -48.45
N VAL A 208 25.21 5.96 -47.99
CA VAL A 208 25.08 5.58 -46.58
C VAL A 208 25.81 6.56 -45.68
N GLY A 209 27.05 6.95 -46.02
CA GLY A 209 27.81 7.94 -45.25
C GLY A 209 27.13 9.31 -45.14
N GLY A 210 26.46 9.76 -46.20
CA GLY A 210 25.71 11.02 -46.23
C GLY A 210 24.51 11.03 -45.29
N VAL A 211 23.79 9.91 -45.17
CA VAL A 211 22.59 9.81 -44.32
C VAL A 211 22.87 9.32 -42.90
N LEU A 212 24.02 8.68 -42.68
CA LEU A 212 24.35 8.01 -41.41
C LEU A 212 24.41 8.98 -40.22
N LEU A 213 24.90 10.21 -40.43
CA LEU A 213 24.96 11.21 -39.35
C LEU A 213 23.57 11.52 -38.79
N ALA A 214 22.59 11.75 -39.66
CA ALA A 214 21.21 11.98 -39.24
C ALA A 214 20.59 10.74 -38.58
N ALA A 215 20.88 9.54 -39.12
CA ALA A 215 20.39 8.30 -38.54
C ALA A 215 20.92 8.06 -37.12
N ILE A 216 22.19 8.36 -36.84
CA ILE A 216 22.79 8.23 -35.50
C ILE A 216 22.25 9.30 -34.55
N VAL A 217 22.10 10.55 -35.00
CA VAL A 217 21.50 11.60 -34.18
C VAL A 217 20.07 11.24 -33.81
N GLY A 218 19.29 10.71 -34.75
CA GLY A 218 17.93 10.22 -34.50
C GLY A 218 17.90 9.05 -33.51
N ALA A 219 18.73 8.02 -33.73
CA ALA A 219 18.83 6.86 -32.85
C ALA A 219 19.27 7.23 -31.43
N CYS A 220 20.29 8.10 -31.31
CA CYS A 220 20.72 8.62 -30.03
C CYS A 220 19.60 9.41 -29.35
N THR A 221 18.89 10.28 -30.07
CA THR A 221 17.80 11.07 -29.49
C THR A 221 16.64 10.20 -29.01
N ALA A 222 16.25 9.17 -29.77
CA ALA A 222 15.24 8.20 -29.34
C ALA A 222 15.67 7.46 -28.06
N ASP A 223 16.95 7.10 -27.96
CA ASP A 223 17.55 6.47 -26.79
C ASP A 223 17.52 7.38 -25.53
N LEU A 224 17.42 8.71 -25.72
CA LEU A 224 17.23 9.68 -24.63
C LEU A 224 15.81 9.74 -24.13
N ILE A 225 14.85 9.66 -25.05
CA ILE A 225 13.43 9.83 -24.77
C ILE A 225 12.87 8.59 -24.05
N GLY A 226 13.38 7.40 -24.36
CA GLY A 226 12.90 6.13 -23.79
C GLY A 226 13.40 5.78 -22.38
N LYS A 227 14.00 6.72 -21.63
CA LYS A 227 14.63 6.46 -20.32
C LYS A 227 13.77 6.86 -19.11
N GLU A 228 12.45 6.92 -19.27
CA GLU A 228 11.49 7.04 -18.17
C GLU A 228 10.77 5.70 -17.94
#